data_AF-A0A8H7R3Y8-F1
#
_entry.id   AF-A0A8H7R3Y8-F1
#
_cell.length_a   1.000
_cell.length_b   1.000
_cell.length_c   1.000
_cell.angle_alpha   90.00
_cell.angle_beta   90.00
_cell.angle_gamma   90.00
#
_symmetry.space_group_name_H-M   'P 1'
#
loop_
_entity.id
_entity.type
_entity.pdbx_description
1 polymer ?
#
loop_
_entity_poly.entity_id
_entity_poly.type
_entity_poly.pdbx_seq_one_letter_code
_entity_poly.pdbx_strand_id
1 'polypeptide(L)'
;MTDKVEIKKLGDKFFIFNSKDVELLRTKYRIVGALSGTLPQFPLQNTFYGLPLILLPEEVELLINRGWANIIQKPSKTTTITISTTDMQKSHVTMATNIIVQEQKRLNATVFDHFWSQGYYITSGIKFGGQFLLYPDDPMCVHSEYIVSIKDKNQEILPLELIGMGRAATNVKKTFVLVAKEEQEPMICYSIEWAGF
;
A
#
# COMPACT_ATOMS: atom_id res chain seq x y z
N MET A 1 15.19 -7.71 24.84
CA MET A 1 13.90 -7.90 24.14
C MET A 1 13.53 -6.55 23.56
N THR A 2 13.50 -6.42 22.25
CA THR A 2 13.07 -5.17 21.61
C THR A 2 11.55 -5.09 21.74
N ASP A 3 11.03 -3.99 22.29
CA ASP A 3 9.59 -3.77 22.35
C ASP A 3 9.01 -3.76 20.93
N LYS A 4 7.90 -4.49 20.73
CA LYS A 4 7.21 -4.54 19.44
C LYS A 4 6.42 -3.26 19.24
N VAL A 5 6.36 -2.79 18.00
CA VAL A 5 5.57 -1.60 17.66
C VAL A 5 4.08 -1.89 17.79
N GLU A 6 3.35 -1.00 18.43
CA GLU A 6 1.90 -1.11 18.58
C GLU A 6 1.16 -0.39 17.45
N ILE A 7 0.53 -1.15 16.56
CA ILE A 7 -0.26 -0.62 15.45
C ILE A 7 -1.73 -0.56 15.88
N LYS A 8 -2.34 0.63 15.89
CA LYS A 8 -3.76 0.80 16.20
C LYS A 8 -4.60 0.69 14.92
N LYS A 9 -5.49 -0.30 14.86
CA LYS A 9 -6.44 -0.46 13.75
C LYS A 9 -7.74 0.30 14.04
N LEU A 10 -8.13 1.20 13.14
CA LEU A 10 -9.40 1.93 13.18
C LEU A 10 -10.08 1.85 11.81
N GLY A 11 -11.17 1.10 11.73
CA GLY A 11 -11.79 0.74 10.44
C GLY A 11 -10.79 -0.05 9.57
N ASP A 12 -10.60 0.43 8.35
CA ASP A 12 -9.67 -0.14 7.36
C ASP A 12 -8.27 0.48 7.38
N LYS A 13 -7.99 1.38 8.33
CA LYS A 13 -6.72 2.10 8.43
C LYS A 13 -5.92 1.68 9.67
N PHE A 14 -4.60 1.80 9.53
CA PHE A 14 -3.63 1.42 10.54
C PHE A 14 -2.79 2.63 10.94
N PHE A 15 -2.67 2.87 12.25
CA PHE A 15 -2.08 4.09 12.79
C PHE A 15 -1.01 3.79 13.84
N ILE A 16 0.04 4.61 13.83
CA ILE A 16 1.06 4.66 14.88
C ILE A 16 1.12 6.07 15.44
N PHE A 17 1.04 6.17 16.76
CA PHE A 17 0.97 7.44 17.48
C PHE A 17 2.24 7.77 18.27
N ASN A 18 3.12 6.79 18.49
CA ASN A 18 4.36 6.99 19.24
C ASN A 18 5.46 7.44 18.27
N SER A 19 6.13 8.55 18.58
CA SER A 19 7.22 9.09 17.75
C SER A 19 8.43 8.17 17.68
N LYS A 20 8.80 7.50 18.78
CA LYS A 20 9.95 6.58 18.83
C LYS A 20 9.74 5.36 17.94
N ASP A 21 8.52 4.85 17.89
CA ASP A 21 8.16 3.72 17.02
C ASP A 21 8.22 4.13 15.55
N VAL A 22 7.75 5.35 15.22
CA VAL A 22 7.83 5.90 13.87
C VAL A 22 9.28 6.12 13.43
N GLU A 23 10.12 6.65 14.32
CA GLU A 23 11.55 6.82 14.08
C GLU A 23 12.22 5.46 13.81
N LEU A 24 11.96 4.47 14.65
CA LEU A 24 12.47 3.10 14.48
C LEU A 24 12.04 2.50 13.13
N LEU A 25 10.76 2.63 12.78
CA LEU A 25 10.21 2.10 11.54
C LEU A 25 10.86 2.70 10.29
N ARG A 26 11.03 4.02 10.27
CA ARG A 26 11.61 4.72 9.12
C ARG A 26 13.11 4.49 8.99
N THR A 27 13.84 4.53 10.11
CA THR A 27 15.31 4.45 10.11
C THR A 27 15.84 3.03 10.02
N LYS A 28 15.23 2.07 10.72
CA LYS A 28 15.73 0.70 10.82
C LYS A 28 15.05 -0.25 9.85
N TYR A 29 13.74 -0.11 9.67
CA TYR A 29 12.93 -1.07 8.91
C TYR A 29 12.52 -0.57 7.52
N ARG A 30 12.90 0.66 7.13
CA ARG A 30 12.54 1.29 5.84
C ARG A 30 11.02 1.32 5.58
N ILE A 31 10.22 1.41 6.65
CA ILE A 31 8.77 1.58 6.55
C ILE A 31 8.49 3.07 6.49
N VAL A 32 7.98 3.54 5.37
CA VAL A 32 7.83 4.98 5.12
C VAL A 32 6.54 5.49 5.76
N GLY A 33 5.40 4.87 5.46
CA GLY A 33 4.07 5.34 5.82
C GLY A 33 3.76 6.77 5.36
N ALA A 34 2.60 7.29 5.79
CA ALA A 34 2.15 8.65 5.52
C ALA A 34 1.77 9.37 6.82
N LEU A 35 2.44 10.47 7.13
CA LEU A 35 2.07 11.34 8.25
C LEU A 35 0.78 12.09 7.91
N SER A 36 -0.13 12.22 8.88
CA SER A 36 -1.46 12.81 8.66
C SER A 36 -1.83 13.95 9.60
N GLY A 37 -1.04 14.21 10.64
CA GLY A 37 -1.34 15.29 11.59
C GLY A 37 -1.03 16.66 11.03
N THR A 38 -1.90 17.64 11.22
CA THR A 38 -1.64 19.06 10.94
C THR A 38 -1.48 19.84 12.24
N LEU A 39 -0.83 21.00 12.18
CA LEU A 39 -0.79 21.91 13.32
C LEU A 39 -2.18 22.53 13.54
N PRO A 40 -2.68 22.63 14.79
CA PRO A 40 -3.98 23.26 15.05
C PRO A 40 -4.10 24.70 14.54
N GLN A 41 -2.99 25.44 14.52
CA GLN A 41 -2.94 26.82 14.01
C GLN A 41 -2.93 26.90 12.48
N PHE A 42 -2.55 25.82 11.79
CA PHE A 42 -2.42 25.76 10.33
C PHE A 42 -3.11 24.49 9.79
N PRO A 43 -4.46 24.41 9.86
CA PRO A 43 -5.20 23.21 9.47
C PRO A 43 -5.13 22.91 7.96
N LEU A 44 -4.79 23.90 7.13
CA LEU A 44 -4.66 23.77 5.67
C LEU A 44 -3.21 23.53 5.22
N GLN A 45 -2.31 23.19 6.16
CA GLN A 45 -0.92 22.89 5.85
C GLN A 45 -0.81 21.58 5.08
N ASN A 46 -0.20 21.64 3.89
CA ASN A 46 0.00 20.47 3.03
C ASN A 46 1.48 20.10 2.81
N THR A 47 2.40 20.80 3.48
CA THR A 47 3.85 20.64 3.27
C THR A 47 4.49 19.69 4.27
N PHE A 48 4.21 19.88 5.57
CA PHE A 48 4.73 19.02 6.63
C PHE A 48 3.56 18.48 7.45
N TYR A 49 3.46 17.17 7.55
CA TYR A 49 2.50 16.51 8.42
C TYR A 49 3.23 15.89 9.61
N GLY A 50 2.57 15.86 10.77
CA GLY A 50 3.01 15.19 11.97
C GLY A 50 2.27 13.88 12.22
N LEU A 51 2.40 13.36 13.43
CA LEU A 51 1.70 12.15 13.86
C LEU A 51 0.17 12.32 13.81
N PRO A 52 -0.59 11.25 13.58
CA PRO A 52 -0.15 9.84 13.49
C PRO A 52 0.48 9.50 12.14
N LEU A 53 1.32 8.45 12.14
CA LEU A 53 1.75 7.77 10.93
C LEU A 53 0.68 6.77 10.51
N ILE A 54 0.21 6.89 9.27
CA ILE A 54 -0.70 5.94 8.63
C ILE A 54 0.14 4.94 7.85
N LEU A 55 -0.11 3.64 8.05
CA LEU A 55 0.56 2.57 7.31
C LEU A 55 -0.33 2.04 6.17
N LEU A 56 0.32 1.61 5.10
CA LEU A 56 -0.29 0.77 4.07
C LEU A 56 -0.58 -0.62 4.64
N PRO A 57 -1.63 -1.32 4.15
CA PRO A 57 -1.90 -2.71 4.53
C PRO A 57 -0.69 -3.62 4.33
N GLU A 58 0.07 -3.41 3.25
CA GLU A 58 1.25 -4.20 2.90
C GLU A 58 2.43 -3.93 3.83
N GLU A 59 2.60 -2.69 4.30
CA GLU A 59 3.57 -2.35 5.36
C GLU A 59 3.22 -3.08 6.67
N VAL A 60 1.93 -3.11 7.02
CA VAL A 60 1.46 -3.80 8.23
C VAL A 60 1.73 -5.29 8.12
N GLU A 61 1.37 -5.90 7.00
CA GLU A 61 1.58 -7.33 6.78
C GLU A 61 3.07 -7.70 6.87
N LEU A 62 3.95 -6.92 6.25
CA LEU A 62 5.40 -7.07 6.39
C LEU A 62 5.83 -7.02 7.87
N LEU A 63 5.38 -6.01 8.62
CA LEU A 63 5.73 -5.86 10.03
C LEU A 63 5.26 -7.02 10.91
N ILE A 64 4.07 -7.55 10.65
CA ILE A 64 3.52 -8.72 11.36
C ILE A 64 4.31 -9.98 10.99
N ASN A 65 4.57 -10.20 9.69
CA ASN A 65 5.30 -11.38 9.20
C ASN A 65 6.73 -11.44 9.73
N ARG A 66 7.38 -10.29 9.90
CA ARG A 66 8.73 -10.19 10.50
C ARG A 66 8.71 -10.17 12.03
N GLY A 67 7.53 -10.14 12.66
CA GLY A 67 7.35 -10.14 14.11
C GLY A 67 7.75 -8.84 14.81
N TRP A 68 7.81 -7.73 14.08
CA TRP A 68 8.24 -6.41 14.58
C TRP A 68 7.10 -5.57 15.19
N ALA A 69 5.85 -5.92 14.89
CA ALA A 69 4.69 -5.19 15.37
C ALA A 69 3.56 -6.13 15.82
N ASN A 70 2.59 -5.55 16.55
CA ASN A 70 1.33 -6.18 16.91
C ASN A 70 0.16 -5.22 16.58
N ILE A 71 -0.99 -5.78 16.19
CA ILE A 71 -2.19 -4.98 15.91
C ILE A 71 -3.08 -4.92 17.16
N ILE A 72 -3.42 -3.71 17.59
CA ILE A 72 -4.37 -3.43 18.67
C ILE A 72 -5.68 -2.92 18.06
N GLN A 73 -6.76 -3.63 18.33
CA GLN A 73 -8.12 -3.22 17.97
C GLN A 73 -8.92 -2.96 19.24
N LYS A 74 -9.42 -1.73 19.42
CA LYS A 74 -10.38 -1.48 20.51
C LYS A 74 -11.71 -2.14 20.15
N PRO A 75 -12.35 -2.89 21.06
CA PRO A 75 -13.69 -3.40 20.80
C PRO A 75 -14.64 -2.22 20.63
N SER A 76 -15.25 -2.11 19.44
CA SER A 76 -16.35 -1.17 19.23
C SER A 76 -17.51 -1.58 20.13
N LYS A 77 -18.04 -0.66 20.94
CA LYS A 77 -19.34 -0.87 21.60
C LYS A 77 -20.41 -0.96 20.51
N THR A 78 -20.75 -2.17 20.08
CA THR A 78 -21.78 -2.41 19.07
C THR A 78 -23.15 -2.29 19.75
N THR A 79 -23.82 -1.15 19.57
CA THR A 79 -25.27 -1.07 19.76
C THR A 79 -25.92 -1.88 18.64
N THR A 80 -26.49 -3.03 18.98
CA THR A 80 -27.27 -3.87 18.07
C THR A 80 -28.44 -3.07 17.51
N ILE A 81 -28.34 -2.62 16.25
CA ILE A 81 -29.52 -2.24 15.47
C ILE A 81 -30.04 -3.54 14.87
N THR A 82 -31.13 -4.06 15.43
CA THR A 82 -31.92 -5.15 14.85
C THR A 82 -32.50 -4.65 13.53
N ILE A 83 -31.86 -4.98 12.41
CA ILE A 83 -32.45 -4.80 11.09
C ILE A 83 -33.33 -6.02 10.84
N SER A 84 -34.64 -5.82 10.95
CA SER A 84 -35.67 -6.76 10.52
C SER A 84 -35.44 -7.09 9.04
N THR A 85 -35.26 -8.37 8.77
CA THR A 85 -35.01 -8.94 7.44
C THR A 85 -36.26 -8.91 6.58
N THR A 86 -36.18 -8.24 5.42
CA THR A 86 -36.86 -8.65 4.17
C THR A 86 -36.06 -8.08 3.00
N ASP A 87 -35.29 -8.96 2.34
CA ASP A 87 -35.09 -9.04 0.88
C ASP A 87 -33.79 -9.82 0.57
N MET A 88 -33.95 -11.13 0.42
CA MET A 88 -32.93 -12.06 -0.08
C MET A 88 -32.78 -11.93 -1.60
N GLN A 89 -31.75 -11.23 -2.09
CA GLN A 89 -31.22 -11.43 -3.46
C GLN A 89 -29.81 -10.84 -3.75
N LYS A 90 -29.00 -10.44 -2.73
CA LYS A 90 -27.65 -9.81 -2.90
C LYS A 90 -26.46 -10.63 -2.37
N SER A 91 -26.58 -11.95 -2.20
CA SER A 91 -25.57 -12.77 -1.51
C SER A 91 -24.37 -13.21 -2.36
N HIS A 92 -24.55 -13.53 -3.65
CA HIS A 92 -23.47 -14.17 -4.44
C HIS A 92 -22.43 -13.20 -5.01
N VAL A 93 -22.84 -12.04 -5.53
CA VAL A 93 -21.92 -11.05 -6.12
C VAL A 93 -20.99 -10.45 -5.06
N THR A 94 -21.52 -10.18 -3.87
CA THR A 94 -20.79 -9.62 -2.72
C THR A 94 -19.67 -10.56 -2.23
N MET A 95 -19.90 -11.88 -2.28
CA MET A 95 -18.89 -12.87 -1.87
C MET A 95 -17.75 -12.98 -2.89
N ALA A 96 -18.07 -13.04 -4.18
CA ALA A 96 -17.06 -13.10 -5.24
C ALA A 96 -16.16 -11.85 -5.26
N THR A 97 -16.75 -10.66 -5.10
CA THR A 97 -15.98 -9.40 -5.02
C THR A 97 -15.06 -9.37 -3.79
N ASN A 98 -15.52 -9.88 -2.65
CA ASN A 98 -14.69 -9.97 -1.47
C ASN A 98 -13.48 -10.89 -1.68
N ILE A 99 -13.66 -12.03 -2.37
CA ILE A 99 -12.56 -12.97 -2.67
C ILE A 99 -11.51 -12.29 -3.56
N ILE A 100 -11.94 -11.69 -4.68
CA ILE A 100 -11.05 -11.00 -5.62
C ILE A 100 -10.23 -9.90 -4.92
N VAL A 101 -10.89 -9.12 -4.06
CA VAL A 101 -10.21 -8.06 -3.29
C VAL A 101 -9.18 -8.62 -2.32
N GLN A 102 -9.46 -9.77 -1.69
CA GLN A 102 -8.52 -10.42 -0.77
C GLN A 102 -7.32 -11.02 -1.51
N GLU A 103 -7.54 -11.64 -2.66
CA GLU A 103 -6.48 -12.17 -3.52
C GLU A 103 -5.54 -11.05 -4.00
N GLN A 104 -6.09 -9.94 -4.49
CA GLN A 104 -5.30 -8.79 -4.89
C GLN A 104 -4.46 -8.22 -3.73
N LYS A 105 -5.03 -8.18 -2.51
CA LYS A 105 -4.28 -7.74 -1.32
C LYS A 105 -3.08 -8.64 -1.02
N ARG A 106 -3.25 -9.96 -1.13
CA ARG A 106 -2.15 -10.93 -0.93
C ARG A 106 -1.06 -10.77 -2.00
N LEU A 107 -1.45 -10.57 -3.26
CA LEU A 107 -0.52 -10.29 -4.35
C LEU A 107 0.26 -9.00 -4.06
N ASN A 108 -0.43 -7.94 -3.66
CA ASN A 108 0.21 -6.68 -3.30
C ASN A 108 1.23 -6.84 -2.18
N ALA A 109 0.88 -7.54 -1.10
CA ALA A 109 1.79 -7.78 0.02
C ALA A 109 3.02 -8.60 -0.38
N THR A 110 2.84 -9.60 -1.25
CA THR A 110 3.93 -10.42 -1.78
C THR A 110 4.91 -9.58 -2.61
N VAL A 111 4.39 -8.75 -3.52
CA VAL A 111 5.22 -7.87 -4.35
C VAL A 111 5.89 -6.78 -3.51
N PHE A 112 5.20 -6.27 -2.48
CA PHE A 112 5.77 -5.32 -1.53
C PHE A 112 6.97 -5.92 -0.78
N ASP A 113 6.83 -7.12 -0.19
CA ASP A 113 7.94 -7.80 0.50
C ASP A 113 9.09 -8.09 -0.47
N HIS A 114 8.80 -8.47 -1.72
CA HIS A 114 9.82 -8.67 -2.74
C HIS A 114 10.68 -7.43 -2.96
N PHE A 115 10.10 -6.29 -3.33
CA PHE A 115 10.87 -5.07 -3.59
C PHE A 115 11.51 -4.51 -2.31
N TRP A 116 10.85 -4.62 -1.16
CA TRP A 116 11.41 -4.19 0.11
C TRP A 116 12.65 -5.02 0.48
N SER A 117 12.64 -6.33 0.20
CA SER A 117 13.76 -7.24 0.43
C SER A 117 14.96 -6.93 -0.46
N GLN A 118 14.72 -6.35 -1.64
CA GLN A 118 15.75 -5.86 -2.56
C GLN A 118 16.35 -4.51 -2.11
N GLY A 119 15.82 -3.88 -1.06
CA GLY A 119 16.35 -2.65 -0.49
C GLY A 119 15.62 -1.38 -0.88
N TYR A 120 14.57 -1.46 -1.71
CA TYR A 120 13.78 -0.30 -2.08
C TYR A 120 13.00 0.26 -0.89
N TYR A 121 12.87 1.60 -0.85
CA TYR A 121 11.83 2.26 -0.08
C TYR A 121 10.56 2.31 -0.91
N ILE A 122 9.40 2.06 -0.29
CA ILE A 122 8.13 1.89 -0.99
C ILE A 122 7.09 2.85 -0.41
N THR A 123 6.35 3.55 -1.28
CA THR A 123 5.18 4.35 -0.89
C THR A 123 3.98 4.07 -1.80
N SER A 124 2.83 4.67 -1.50
CA SER A 124 1.63 4.53 -2.33
C SER A 124 1.81 5.16 -3.72
N GLY A 125 1.51 4.39 -4.77
CA GLY A 125 1.56 4.81 -6.17
C GLY A 125 0.28 5.45 -6.71
N ILE A 126 -0.77 5.58 -5.89
CA ILE A 126 -2.12 5.92 -6.39
C ILE A 126 -2.16 7.27 -7.12
N LYS A 127 -1.32 8.23 -6.73
CA LYS A 127 -1.20 9.55 -7.38
C LYS A 127 -0.61 9.48 -8.80
N PHE A 128 0.06 8.38 -9.14
CA PHE A 128 0.76 8.17 -10.41
C PHE A 128 0.14 7.01 -11.22
N GLY A 129 -1.01 6.48 -10.78
CA GLY A 129 -1.70 5.40 -11.48
C GLY A 129 -1.12 4.00 -11.25
N GLY A 130 -0.29 3.82 -10.21
CA GLY A 130 0.22 2.52 -9.79
C GLY A 130 -0.23 2.11 -8.39
N GLN A 131 0.06 0.88 -8.00
CA GLN A 131 -0.07 0.42 -6.62
C GLN A 131 1.03 1.03 -5.74
N PHE A 132 2.28 1.00 -6.21
CA PHE A 132 3.44 1.46 -5.44
C PHE A 132 4.35 2.42 -6.21
N LEU A 133 5.13 3.20 -5.45
CA LEU A 133 6.32 3.89 -5.93
C LEU A 133 7.54 3.25 -5.28
N LEU A 134 8.58 3.00 -6.08
CA LEU A 134 9.86 2.50 -5.58
C LEU A 134 10.90 3.61 -5.63
N TYR A 135 11.66 3.72 -4.54
CA TYR A 135 12.76 4.66 -4.39
C TYR A 135 14.05 3.89 -4.08
N PRO A 136 15.17 4.21 -4.74
CA PRO A 136 16.44 3.55 -4.48
C PRO A 136 17.03 3.89 -3.10
N ASP A 137 16.57 4.99 -2.49
CA ASP A 137 17.00 5.48 -1.18
C ASP A 137 15.83 6.21 -0.49
N ASP A 138 16.05 6.81 0.67
CA ASP A 138 15.03 7.50 1.47
C ASP A 138 14.23 8.51 0.61
N PRO A 139 12.89 8.39 0.56
CA PRO A 139 12.01 9.32 -0.18
C PRO A 139 12.13 10.79 0.21
N MET A 140 12.77 11.12 1.35
CA MET A 140 13.08 12.49 1.74
C MET A 140 14.29 13.06 0.99
N CYS A 141 15.15 12.21 0.43
CA CYS A 141 16.39 12.58 -0.24
C CYS A 141 16.32 12.40 -1.76
N VAL A 142 15.52 11.45 -2.24
CA VAL A 142 15.44 11.10 -3.67
C VAL A 142 14.01 11.06 -4.19
N HIS A 143 13.88 11.10 -5.52
CA HIS A 143 12.61 10.87 -6.20
C HIS A 143 12.41 9.39 -6.49
N SER A 144 11.15 8.95 -6.57
CA SER A 144 10.84 7.59 -7.01
C SER A 144 11.21 7.42 -8.48
N GLU A 145 11.84 6.28 -8.79
CA GLU A 145 12.22 5.90 -10.16
C GLU A 145 11.12 5.11 -10.85
N TYR A 146 10.45 4.23 -10.11
CA TYR A 146 9.49 3.28 -10.67
C TYR A 146 8.07 3.53 -10.15
N ILE A 147 7.10 3.40 -11.06
CA ILE A 147 5.68 3.24 -10.73
C ILE A 147 5.34 1.78 -10.94
N VAL A 148 4.90 1.08 -9.90
CA VAL A 148 4.60 -0.35 -9.97
C VAL A 148 3.10 -0.56 -10.09
N SER A 149 2.68 -1.36 -11.07
CA SER A 149 1.35 -1.95 -11.10
C SER A 149 1.39 -3.47 -11.05
N ILE A 150 0.46 -4.06 -10.32
CA ILE A 150 0.44 -5.50 -10.02
C ILE A 150 -0.80 -6.10 -10.65
N LYS A 151 -0.61 -7.20 -11.39
CA LYS A 151 -1.66 -7.96 -12.03
C LYS A 151 -1.47 -9.45 -11.71
N ASP A 152 -2.60 -10.14 -11.58
CA ASP A 152 -2.57 -11.60 -11.65
C ASP A 152 -2.06 -12.00 -13.05
N LYS A 153 -1.28 -13.07 -13.13
CA LYS A 153 -0.68 -13.51 -14.40
C LYS A 153 -1.74 -13.85 -15.46
N ASN A 154 -2.90 -14.34 -15.03
CA ASN A 154 -4.01 -14.72 -15.90
C ASN A 154 -4.97 -13.55 -16.19
N GLN A 155 -4.74 -12.38 -15.59
CA GLN A 155 -5.54 -11.21 -15.82
C GLN A 155 -5.27 -10.62 -17.21
N GLU A 156 -6.32 -10.54 -18.03
CA GLU A 156 -6.24 -9.82 -19.30
C GLU A 156 -5.98 -8.33 -19.08
N ILE A 157 -5.10 -7.76 -19.91
CA ILE A 157 -4.74 -6.34 -19.89
C ILE A 157 -5.18 -5.73 -21.20
N LEU A 158 -5.99 -4.68 -21.11
CA LEU A 158 -6.43 -3.95 -22.31
C LEU A 158 -5.26 -3.16 -22.89
N PRO A 159 -5.09 -3.11 -24.23
CA PRO A 159 -4.05 -2.28 -24.85
C PRO A 159 -4.11 -0.80 -24.41
N LEU A 160 -5.31 -0.27 -24.19
CA LEU A 160 -5.51 1.08 -23.68
C LEU A 160 -4.95 1.28 -22.26
N GLU A 161 -4.98 0.24 -21.44
CA GLU A 161 -4.39 0.28 -20.09
C GLU A 161 -2.87 0.43 -20.19
N LEU A 162 -2.21 -0.34 -21.05
CA LEU A 162 -0.77 -0.22 -21.30
C LEU A 162 -0.37 1.17 -21.82
N ILE A 163 -1.16 1.73 -22.74
CA ILE A 163 -0.97 3.11 -23.24
C ILE A 163 -1.13 4.10 -22.08
N GLY A 164 -2.13 3.91 -21.22
CA GLY A 164 -2.36 4.73 -20.04
C GLY A 164 -1.19 4.72 -19.06
N MET A 165 -0.66 3.52 -18.77
CA MET A 165 0.54 3.32 -17.94
C MET A 165 1.74 4.08 -18.51
N GLY A 166 2.05 3.89 -19.80
CA GLY A 166 3.15 4.57 -20.48
C GLY A 166 3.01 6.10 -20.48
N ARG A 167 1.81 6.62 -20.75
CA ARG A 167 1.51 8.06 -20.72
C ARG A 167 1.72 8.65 -19.33
N ALA A 168 1.24 7.98 -18.29
CA ALA A 168 1.37 8.45 -16.91
C ALA A 168 2.85 8.54 -16.50
N ALA A 169 3.63 7.50 -16.79
CA ALA A 169 5.04 7.41 -16.42
C ALA A 169 5.92 8.44 -17.14
N THR A 170 5.69 8.60 -18.46
CA THR A 170 6.46 9.54 -19.30
C THR A 170 6.33 10.97 -18.80
N ASN A 171 5.12 11.40 -18.45
CA ASN A 171 4.85 12.76 -17.96
C ASN A 171 5.59 13.10 -16.65
N VAL A 172 5.88 12.10 -15.82
CA VAL A 172 6.55 12.28 -14.52
C VAL A 172 8.00 11.78 -14.52
N LYS A 173 8.52 11.44 -15.71
CA LYS A 173 9.88 10.90 -15.93
C LYS A 173 10.20 9.70 -15.03
N LYS A 174 9.32 8.70 -15.04
CA LYS A 174 9.46 7.43 -14.31
C LYS A 174 9.32 6.27 -15.27
N THR A 175 9.91 5.13 -14.90
CA THR A 175 9.67 3.87 -15.61
C THR A 175 8.45 3.20 -15.00
N PHE A 176 7.47 2.83 -15.83
CA PHE A 176 6.32 2.06 -15.35
C PHE A 176 6.71 0.58 -15.33
N VAL A 177 6.55 -0.07 -14.19
CA VAL A 177 6.85 -1.49 -13.99
C VAL A 177 5.55 -2.24 -13.81
N LEU A 178 5.22 -3.10 -14.77
CA LEU A 178 4.10 -4.02 -14.69
C LEU A 178 4.60 -5.35 -14.12
N VAL A 179 4.04 -5.76 -12.99
CA VAL A 179 4.36 -7.01 -12.31
C VAL A 179 3.24 -8.01 -12.57
N ALA A 180 3.62 -9.17 -13.12
CA ALA A 180 2.75 -10.33 -13.25
C ALA A 180 3.18 -11.39 -12.21
N LYS A 181 2.25 -11.80 -11.35
CA LYS A 181 2.49 -12.85 -10.35
C LYS A 181 1.30 -13.79 -10.28
N GLU A 182 1.59 -15.09 -10.23
CA GLU A 182 0.69 -16.16 -9.85
C GLU A 182 1.29 -16.88 -8.63
N GLU A 183 0.48 -17.42 -7.72
CA GLU A 183 0.93 -17.86 -6.38
C GLU A 183 2.16 -18.81 -6.42
N GLN A 184 2.20 -19.75 -7.37
CA GLN A 184 3.22 -20.82 -7.47
C GLN A 184 4.35 -20.51 -8.46
N GLU A 185 4.29 -19.38 -9.15
CA GLU A 185 5.26 -19.03 -10.19
C GLU A 185 6.22 -17.92 -9.77
N PRO A 186 7.41 -17.81 -10.42
CA PRO A 186 8.29 -16.67 -10.21
C PRO A 186 7.58 -15.36 -10.61
N MET A 187 7.91 -14.29 -9.91
CA MET A 187 7.44 -12.94 -10.26
C MET A 187 8.11 -12.48 -11.55
N ILE A 188 7.33 -11.95 -12.49
CA ILE A 188 7.83 -11.38 -13.76
C ILE A 188 7.58 -9.88 -13.76
N CYS A 189 8.60 -9.09 -14.11
CA CYS A 189 8.51 -7.64 -14.23
C CYS A 189 8.72 -7.21 -15.69
N TYR A 190 7.84 -6.36 -16.19
CA TYR A 190 7.96 -5.70 -17.48
C TYR A 190 8.13 -4.19 -17.26
N SER A 191 9.14 -3.60 -17.86
CA SER A 191 9.28 -2.14 -17.93
C SER A 191 8.58 -1.60 -19.19
N ILE A 192 7.75 -0.58 -19.02
CA ILE A 192 7.06 0.10 -20.11
C ILE A 192 7.68 1.49 -20.27
N GLU A 193 8.21 1.75 -21.46
CA GLU A 193 8.82 3.01 -21.83
C GLU A 193 8.28 3.46 -23.19
N TRP A 194 8.00 4.76 -23.32
CA TRP A 194 7.53 5.32 -24.58
C TRP A 194 8.70 5.45 -25.55
N ALA A 195 8.74 4.58 -26.56
CA ALA A 195 9.71 4.66 -27.64
C ALA A 195 9.20 5.65 -28.72
N GLY A 196 9.50 6.93 -28.55
CA GLY A 196 9.16 7.96 -29.53
C GLY A 196 9.83 9.29 -29.20
N PHE A 197 10.76 9.68 -30.07
CA PHE A 197 11.42 10.99 -30.13
C PHE A 197 10.69 11.89 -31.13
#